data_AF-A0A7X6NW01-F1
#
_entry.id   AF-A0A7X6NW01-F1
#
_cell.length_a   1.000
_cell.length_b   1.000
_cell.length_c   1.000
_cell.angle_alpha   90.00
_cell.angle_beta   90.00
_cell.angle_gamma   90.00
#
_symmetry.space_group_name_H-M   'P 1'
#
loop_
_entity.id
_entity.type
_entity.pdbx_description
1 polymer ?
#
loop_
_entity_poly.entity_id
_entity_poly.type
_entity_poly.pdbx_seq_one_letter_code
_entity_poly.pdbx_strand_id
1 'polypeptide(L)'
;MASLLTLHDDRLFPVDEAVRQIARRIYAETRDLPIISPHGHVPPAWLSENLSFDNPTRLLLTPDHYINRILHANGVELSQLGVPVTRTDMTEADNRAAWRIFCEHWSDFNGTAMR
;
A
#
# COMPACT_ATOMS: atom_id res chain seq x y z
N MET A 1 5.10 16.60 -15.02
CA MET A 1 5.47 17.02 -13.64
C MET A 1 4.63 16.23 -12.67
N ALA A 2 5.21 15.75 -11.56
CA ALA A 2 4.42 15.08 -10.54
C ALA A 2 3.43 16.07 -9.91
N SER A 3 2.18 15.65 -9.73
CA SER A 3 1.18 16.44 -9.00
C SER A 3 1.53 16.44 -7.50
N LEU A 4 1.18 17.53 -6.80
CA LEU A 4 1.32 17.57 -5.35
C LEU A 4 0.41 16.51 -4.71
N LEU A 5 0.97 15.67 -3.84
CA LEU A 5 0.18 14.73 -3.04
C LEU A 5 -0.41 15.49 -1.84
N THR A 6 -1.69 15.82 -1.92
CA THR A 6 -2.44 16.46 -0.82
C THR A 6 -3.43 15.47 -0.23
N LEU A 7 -3.18 15.00 0.98
CA LEU A 7 -4.14 14.20 1.76
C LEU A 7 -4.91 15.14 2.67
N HIS A 8 -6.23 15.19 2.48
CA HIS A 8 -7.10 16.02 3.32
C HIS A 8 -7.17 15.45 4.75
N ASP A 9 -7.13 16.30 5.77
CA ASP A 9 -7.23 15.88 7.17
C ASP A 9 -8.58 15.23 7.47
N ASP A 10 -9.65 15.72 6.84
CA ASP A 10 -11.01 15.14 6.91
C ASP A 10 -11.30 14.04 5.88
N ARG A 11 -10.27 13.40 5.30
CA ARG A 11 -10.50 12.27 4.38
C ARG A 11 -11.37 11.20 5.05
N LEU A 12 -12.27 10.61 4.27
CA LEU A 12 -13.27 9.62 4.69
C LEU A 12 -14.41 10.15 5.59
N PHE A 13 -14.39 11.41 6.06
CA PHE A 13 -15.51 11.96 6.81
C PHE A 13 -16.69 12.30 5.91
N PRO A 14 -17.94 12.24 6.44
CA PRO A 14 -19.12 12.62 5.70
C PRO A 14 -19.07 14.07 5.17
N VAL A 15 -19.83 14.33 4.09
CA VAL A 15 -19.89 15.66 3.47
C VAL A 15 -20.71 16.67 4.27
N ASP A 16 -21.73 16.20 5.00
CA ASP A 16 -22.55 17.03 5.88
C ASP A 16 -21.70 17.68 6.98
N GLU A 17 -21.82 19.01 7.11
CA GLU A 17 -20.95 19.78 7.99
C GLU A 17 -21.15 19.42 9.47
N ALA A 18 -22.40 19.30 9.92
CA ALA A 18 -22.69 18.99 11.32
C ALA A 18 -22.16 17.60 11.69
N VAL A 19 -22.36 16.61 10.81
CA VAL A 19 -21.84 15.25 10.99
C VAL A 19 -20.32 15.23 10.94
N ARG A 20 -19.68 15.98 10.02
CA ARG A 20 -18.22 16.06 9.92
C ARG A 20 -17.58 16.64 11.20
N GLN A 21 -18.21 17.64 11.83
CA GLN A 21 -17.71 18.18 13.10
C GLN A 21 -17.73 17.14 14.22
N ILE A 22 -18.76 16.29 14.26
CA ILE A 22 -18.83 15.17 15.21
C ILE A 22 -17.72 14.15 14.91
N ALA A 23 -17.52 13.78 13.64
CA ALA A 23 -16.46 12.86 13.24
C ALA A 23 -15.05 13.37 13.62
N ARG A 24 -14.76 14.66 13.39
CA ARG A 24 -13.50 15.30 13.79
C ARG A 24 -13.25 15.19 15.29
N ARG A 25 -14.26 15.48 16.11
CA ARG A 25 -14.14 15.39 17.56
C ARG A 25 -13.81 13.97 18.01
N ILE A 26 -14.53 12.97 17.49
CA ILE A 26 -14.28 11.56 17.85
C ILE A 26 -12.88 11.12 17.40
N TYR A 27 -12.47 11.50 16.17
CA TYR A 27 -11.14 11.17 15.66
C TYR A 27 -10.02 11.83 16.46
N ALA A 28 -10.18 13.10 16.86
CA ALA A 28 -9.19 13.82 17.66
C ALA A 28 -8.91 13.14 19.01
N GLU A 29 -9.94 12.57 19.65
CA GLU A 29 -9.81 11.84 20.92
C GLU A 29 -9.15 10.44 20.76
N THR A 30 -9.09 9.90 19.54
CA THR A 30 -8.74 8.47 19.34
C THR A 30 -7.54 8.22 18.43
N ARG A 31 -7.16 9.16 17.57
CA ARG A 31 -6.12 8.96 16.55
C ARG A 31 -4.73 8.63 17.09
N ASP A 32 -4.44 9.07 18.31
CA ASP A 32 -3.14 8.92 18.97
C ASP A 32 -3.11 7.72 19.95
N LEU A 33 -4.19 6.93 20.01
CA LEU A 33 -4.23 5.71 20.81
C LEU A 33 -3.31 4.62 20.20
N PRO A 34 -2.72 3.74 21.02
CA PRO A 34 -1.94 2.63 20.50
C PRO A 34 -2.74 1.71 19.58
N ILE A 35 -2.12 1.28 18.49
CA ILE A 35 -2.69 0.29 17.59
C ILE A 35 -2.67 -1.08 18.30
N ILE A 36 -3.85 -1.66 18.47
CA ILE A 36 -4.00 -3.06 18.89
C ILE A 36 -4.29 -3.87 17.62
N SER A 37 -3.33 -4.69 17.18
CA SER A 37 -3.47 -5.59 16.03
C SER A 37 -3.50 -7.04 16.53
N PRO A 38 -4.68 -7.56 16.93
CA PRO A 38 -4.79 -8.87 17.58
C PRO A 38 -4.67 -10.03 16.57
N HIS A 39 -4.66 -9.73 15.27
CA HIS A 39 -4.51 -10.71 14.20
C HIS A 39 -3.80 -10.08 13.00
N GLY A 40 -2.81 -10.78 12.46
CA GLY A 40 -2.02 -10.34 11.32
C GLY A 40 -1.03 -11.41 10.86
N HIS A 41 -0.39 -11.17 9.72
CA HIS A 41 0.50 -12.11 9.06
C HIS A 41 1.90 -11.52 8.78
N VAL A 42 2.35 -10.58 9.62
CA VAL A 42 3.71 -10.05 9.53
C VAL A 42 4.71 -11.16 9.90
N PRO A 43 5.72 -11.46 9.08
CA PRO A 43 6.73 -12.46 9.42
C PRO A 43 7.45 -12.12 10.74
N PRO A 44 7.45 -13.00 11.75
CA PRO A 44 8.07 -12.72 13.06
C PRO A 44 9.57 -12.42 12.97
N ALA A 45 10.26 -13.06 12.02
CA ALA A 45 11.69 -12.88 11.77
C ALA A 45 12.07 -11.41 11.48
N TRP A 46 11.18 -10.66 10.83
CA TRP A 46 11.41 -9.24 10.55
C TRP A 46 11.65 -8.43 11.83
N LEU A 47 10.92 -8.77 12.89
CA LEU A 47 11.00 -8.09 14.18
C LEU A 47 12.15 -8.65 15.03
N SER A 48 12.28 -9.98 15.12
CA SER A 48 13.29 -10.60 15.98
C SER A 48 14.72 -10.36 15.51
N GLU A 49 14.93 -10.26 14.20
CA GLU A 49 16.26 -10.03 13.59
C GLU A 49 16.46 -8.57 13.17
N ASN A 50 15.45 -7.71 13.36
CA ASN A 50 15.47 -6.31 12.93
C ASN A 50 15.91 -6.16 11.46
N LEU A 51 15.28 -6.95 10.58
CA LEU A 51 15.68 -7.03 9.17
C LEU A 51 15.42 -5.71 8.45
N SER A 52 16.38 -5.31 7.61
CA SER A 52 16.19 -4.20 6.69
C SER A 52 15.44 -4.65 5.44
N PHE A 53 14.61 -3.77 4.89
CA PHE A 53 13.95 -4.00 3.61
C PHE A 53 14.83 -3.51 2.47
N ASP A 54 15.01 -4.35 1.45
CA ASP A 54 15.93 -4.10 0.34
C ASP A 54 15.43 -3.00 -0.61
N ASN A 55 14.21 -3.14 -1.12
CA ASN A 55 13.64 -2.23 -2.11
C ASN A 55 12.10 -2.18 -2.04
N PRO A 56 11.45 -1.14 -2.58
CA PRO A 56 10.00 -0.96 -2.46
C PRO A 56 9.20 -2.03 -3.21
N THR A 57 9.73 -2.61 -4.29
CA THR A 57 9.06 -3.72 -4.99
C THR A 57 8.92 -4.93 -4.06
N ARG A 58 9.99 -5.32 -3.38
CA ARG A 58 9.99 -6.48 -2.47
C ARG A 58 9.18 -6.26 -1.21
N LEU A 59 9.02 -5.01 -0.75
CA LEU A 59 8.26 -4.68 0.45
C LEU A 59 6.78 -4.42 0.18
N LEU A 60 6.46 -3.62 -0.84
CA LEU A 60 5.12 -3.03 -1.03
C LEU A 60 4.35 -3.68 -2.18
N LEU A 61 5.03 -4.19 -3.21
CA LEU A 61 4.39 -4.69 -4.44
C LEU A 61 4.29 -6.21 -4.45
N THR A 62 5.43 -6.89 -4.49
CA THR A 62 5.52 -8.35 -4.59
C THR A 62 4.66 -9.10 -3.56
N PRO A 63 4.64 -8.75 -2.26
CA PRO A 63 3.87 -9.50 -1.27
C PRO A 63 2.37 -9.13 -1.23
N ASP A 64 1.96 -8.00 -1.81
CA ASP A 64 0.59 -7.50 -1.67
C ASP A 64 -0.32 -7.99 -2.80
N HIS A 65 -1.11 -9.03 -2.51
CA HIS A 65 -2.03 -9.60 -3.48
C HIS A 65 -3.20 -8.68 -3.86
N TYR A 66 -3.53 -7.62 -3.10
CA TYR A 66 -4.53 -6.64 -3.52
C TYR A 66 -4.02 -5.80 -4.68
N ILE A 67 -2.77 -5.33 -4.59
CA ILE A 67 -2.10 -4.58 -5.66
C ILE A 67 -1.92 -5.46 -6.89
N ASN A 68 -1.34 -6.65 -6.70
CA ASN A 68 -1.05 -7.59 -7.79
C ASN A 68 -2.32 -7.99 -8.55
N ARG A 69 -3.45 -8.16 -7.85
CA ARG A 69 -4.73 -8.53 -8.46
C ARG A 69 -5.28 -7.45 -9.38
N ILE A 70 -5.17 -6.18 -9.02
CA ILE A 70 -5.64 -5.09 -9.90
C ILE A 70 -4.73 -4.96 -11.11
N LEU A 71 -3.40 -5.02 -10.94
CA LEU A 71 -2.46 -4.96 -12.07
C LEU A 71 -2.67 -6.13 -13.04
N HIS A 72 -2.83 -7.34 -12.52
CA HIS A 72 -3.09 -8.52 -13.34
C HIS A 72 -4.43 -8.46 -14.07
N ALA A 73 -5.48 -7.94 -13.41
CA ALA A 73 -6.76 -7.71 -14.07
C ALA A 73 -6.69 -6.69 -15.22
N ASN A 74 -5.69 -5.80 -15.20
CA ASN A 74 -5.39 -4.83 -16.25
C ASN A 74 -4.24 -5.26 -17.19
N GLY A 75 -3.93 -6.56 -17.23
CA GLY A 75 -3.05 -7.15 -18.25
C GLY A 75 -1.57 -7.24 -17.89
N VAL A 76 -1.18 -6.97 -16.65
CA VAL A 76 0.21 -7.13 -16.19
C VAL A 76 0.46 -8.57 -15.73
N GLU A 77 1.50 -9.22 -16.26
CA GLU A 77 1.85 -10.57 -15.83
C GLU A 77 2.43 -10.56 -14.41
N LEU A 78 1.98 -11.49 -13.55
CA LEU A 78 2.44 -11.59 -12.16
C LEU A 78 3.96 -11.78 -12.04
N SER A 79 4.56 -12.44 -13.02
CA SER A 79 6.02 -12.64 -13.10
C SER A 79 6.79 -11.32 -13.23
N GLN A 80 6.19 -10.29 -13.83
CA GLN A 80 6.76 -8.93 -13.94
C GLN A 80 6.69 -8.16 -12.63
N LEU A 81 5.90 -8.63 -11.65
CA LEU A 81 5.70 -8.03 -10.33
C LEU A 81 6.50 -8.75 -9.22
N GLY A 82 7.32 -9.74 -9.60
CA GLY A 82 8.12 -10.54 -8.67
C GLY A 82 7.32 -11.61 -7.92
N VAL A 83 6.09 -11.94 -8.35
CA VAL A 83 5.24 -12.97 -7.75
C VAL A 83 5.63 -14.36 -8.31
N PRO A 84 5.69 -15.43 -7.48
CA PRO A 84 5.38 -15.49 -6.04
C PRO A 84 6.48 -14.89 -5.16
N VAL A 85 6.13 -14.50 -3.92
CA VAL A 85 7.05 -13.86 -2.96
C VAL A 85 8.32 -14.68 -2.66
N THR A 86 8.27 -16.00 -2.82
CA THR A 86 9.39 -16.93 -2.63
C THR A 86 10.43 -16.88 -3.75
N ARG A 87 10.18 -16.12 -4.81
CA ARG A 87 11.07 -15.93 -5.95
C ARG A 87 12.35 -15.17 -5.56
N THR A 88 13.49 -15.61 -6.07
CA THR A 88 14.84 -15.09 -5.71
C THR A 88 15.70 -14.64 -6.89
N ASP A 89 15.22 -14.77 -8.13
CA ASP A 89 15.95 -14.48 -9.38
C ASP A 89 15.77 -13.04 -9.91
N MET A 90 15.03 -12.17 -9.20
CA MET A 90 14.82 -10.78 -9.62
C MET A 90 16.09 -9.95 -9.40
N THR A 91 16.65 -9.40 -10.48
CA THR A 91 17.76 -8.43 -10.40
C THR A 91 17.26 -7.06 -9.92
N GLU A 92 18.17 -6.14 -9.58
CA GLU A 92 17.79 -4.75 -9.26
C GLU A 92 17.05 -4.07 -10.44
N ALA A 93 17.50 -4.35 -11.67
CA ALA A 93 16.86 -3.83 -12.89
C ALA A 93 15.42 -4.34 -13.01
N ASP A 94 15.19 -5.62 -12.74
CA ASP A 94 13.84 -6.20 -12.75
C ASP A 94 12.96 -5.57 -11.66
N ASN A 95 13.48 -5.38 -10.44
CA ASN A 95 12.74 -4.75 -9.35
C ASN A 95 12.33 -3.30 -9.71
N ARG A 96 13.21 -2.54 -10.36
CA ARG A 96 12.91 -1.18 -10.85
C ARG A 96 11.90 -1.19 -11.99
N ALA A 97 11.96 -2.19 -12.88
CA ALA A 97 10.98 -2.37 -13.95
C ALA A 97 9.58 -2.67 -13.37
N ALA A 98 9.49 -3.57 -12.40
CA ALA A 98 8.25 -3.87 -11.68
C ALA A 98 7.65 -2.62 -11.00
N TRP A 99 8.48 -1.83 -10.32
CA TRP A 99 8.04 -0.59 -9.69
C TRP A 99 7.52 0.43 -10.71
N ARG A 100 8.18 0.52 -11.88
CA ARG A 100 7.74 1.39 -12.97
C ARG A 100 6.37 0.98 -13.50
N ILE A 101 6.13 -0.32 -13.70
CA ILE A 101 4.83 -0.85 -14.11
C ILE A 101 3.75 -0.42 -13.10
N PHE A 102 4.00 -0.61 -11.79
CA PHE A 102 3.08 -0.14 -10.76
C PHE A 102 2.79 1.37 -10.86
N CYS A 103 3.81 2.21 -11.08
CA CYS A 103 3.63 3.65 -11.25
C CYS A 103 2.84 4.02 -12.52
N GLU A 104 3.07 3.32 -13.64
CA GLU A 104 2.37 3.52 -14.91
C GLU A 104 0.87 3.18 -14.79
N HIS A 105 0.55 2.18 -13.96
CA HIS A 105 -0.81 1.72 -13.66
C HIS A 105 -1.44 2.40 -12.43
N TRP A 106 -0.83 3.46 -11.89
CA TRP A 106 -1.30 4.07 -10.64
C TRP A 106 -2.78 4.53 -10.71
N SER A 107 -3.27 4.92 -11.89
CA SER A 107 -4.67 5.30 -12.13
C SER A 107 -5.68 4.17 -11.96
N ASP A 108 -5.26 2.91 -12.15
CA ASP A 108 -6.15 1.75 -12.08
C ASP A 108 -6.68 1.53 -10.66
N PHE A 109 -6.02 2.13 -9.67
CA PHE A 109 -6.40 2.08 -8.27
C PHE A 109 -7.42 3.15 -7.86
N ASN A 110 -7.75 4.14 -8.72
CA ASN A 110 -8.63 5.24 -8.34
C ASN A 110 -10.00 4.76 -7.83
N GLY A 111 -10.36 5.17 -6.61
CA GLY A 111 -11.64 4.81 -5.99
C GLY A 111 -11.63 3.45 -5.31
N THR A 112 -10.45 2.86 -5.14
CA THR A 112 -10.24 1.63 -4.35
C THR A 112 -9.78 1.99 -2.94
N ALA A 113 -9.74 1.01 -2.04
CA ALA A 113 -9.12 1.22 -0.72
C ALA A 113 -7.59 1.46 -0.81
N MET A 114 -6.96 1.11 -1.94
CA MET A 114 -5.52 1.34 -2.17
C MET A 114 -5.22 2.76 -2.69
N ARG A 115 -6.20 3.46 -3.26
CA ARG A 115 -6.08 4.85 -3.75
C ARG A 115 -7.44 5.56 -3.89
#